data_AF-A0A2H6HHL9-F1
#
_entry.id   AF-A0A2H6HHL9-F1
#
_cell.length_a   1.000
_cell.length_b   1.000
_cell.length_c   1.000
_cell.angle_alpha   90.00
_cell.angle_beta   90.00
_cell.angle_gamma   90.00
#
_symmetry.space_group_name_H-M   'P 1'
#
loop_
_entity.id
_entity.type
_entity.pdbx_description
1 polymer ?
#
loop_
_entity_poly.entity_id
_entity_poly.type
_entity_poly.pdbx_seq_one_letter_code
_entity_poly.pdbx_strand_id
1 'polypeptide(L)'
;MNAVRWIHLLVAAIWTGGLITLAALVPAMRKAGADIEVLRAAARQFGRLSWTAMAIAVVTGLIQANKFGYSLTGSPIGTKVQVVGVMIALTAFHQFTARKTSPAVRGAIQGAILILGIATFWLAVAI
;
A
#
# COMPACT_ATOMS: atom_id res chain seq x y z
N MET A 1 21.54 -8.90 -6.36
CA MET A 1 20.87 -8.40 -5.14
C MET A 1 20.46 -6.94 -5.27
N ASN A 2 21.32 -6.11 -5.86
CA ASN A 2 21.00 -4.70 -6.16
C ASN A 2 19.71 -4.54 -6.97
N ALA A 3 19.51 -5.37 -8.00
CA ALA A 3 18.26 -5.36 -8.79
C ALA A 3 17.01 -5.68 -7.95
N VAL A 4 17.03 -6.74 -7.13
CA VAL A 4 15.88 -7.11 -6.28
C VAL A 4 15.53 -6.00 -5.29
N ARG A 5 16.55 -5.41 -4.65
CA ARG A 5 16.36 -4.29 -3.72
C ARG A 5 15.83 -3.05 -4.45
N TRP A 6 16.38 -2.72 -5.61
CA TRP A 6 15.92 -1.61 -6.43
C TRP A 6 14.46 -1.79 -6.87
N ILE A 7 14.09 -2.97 -7.37
CA ILE A 7 12.71 -3.31 -7.73
C ILE A 7 11.81 -3.18 -6.50
N HIS A 8 12.21 -3.72 -5.35
CA HIS A 8 11.45 -3.62 -4.10
C HIS A 8 11.15 -2.16 -3.72
N LEU A 9 12.17 -1.30 -3.79
CA LEU A 9 12.01 0.13 -3.50
C LEU A 9 11.11 0.82 -4.52
N LEU A 10 11.26 0.50 -5.81
CA LEU A 10 10.41 1.06 -6.87
C LEU A 10 8.94 0.71 -6.65
N VAL A 11 8.62 -0.56 -6.39
CA VAL A 11 7.22 -0.97 -6.19
C VAL A 11 6.66 -0.47 -4.86
N ALA A 12 7.49 -0.36 -3.82
CA ALA A 12 7.10 0.29 -2.57
C ALA A 12 6.77 1.79 -2.80
N ALA A 13 7.55 2.48 -3.63
CA ALA A 13 7.30 3.87 -4.00
C ALA A 13 6.02 4.03 -4.81
N ILE A 14 5.73 3.13 -5.76
CA ILE A 14 4.47 3.12 -6.52
C ILE A 14 3.27 3.02 -5.57
N TRP A 15 3.33 2.08 -4.63
CA TRP A 15 2.23 1.86 -3.69
C TRP A 15 2.04 3.05 -2.74
N THR A 16 3.05 3.38 -1.94
CA THR A 16 2.93 4.41 -0.90
C THR A 16 2.80 5.81 -1.50
N GLY A 17 3.59 6.12 -2.53
CA GLY A 17 3.48 7.38 -3.26
C GLY A 17 2.10 7.55 -3.90
N GLY A 18 1.58 6.50 -4.53
CA GLY A 18 0.25 6.54 -5.13
C GLY A 18 -0.88 6.73 -4.12
N LEU A 19 -0.79 6.12 -2.93
CA LEU A 19 -1.75 6.38 -1.84
C LEU A 19 -1.71 7.84 -1.39
N ILE A 20 -0.52 8.42 -1.22
CA ILE A 20 -0.35 9.85 -0.88
C ILE A 20 -0.95 10.73 -1.97
N THR A 21 -0.63 10.45 -3.24
CA THR A 21 -1.17 11.21 -4.38
C THR A 21 -2.69 11.14 -4.43
N LEU A 22 -3.30 9.97 -4.27
CA LEU A 22 -4.76 9.86 -4.28
C LEU A 22 -5.42 10.52 -3.06
N ALA A 23 -4.80 10.43 -1.88
CA ALA A 23 -5.30 11.09 -0.68
C ALA A 23 -5.38 12.61 -0.87
N ALA A 24 -4.43 13.21 -1.59
CA ALA A 24 -4.44 14.64 -1.93
C ALA A 24 -5.37 14.97 -3.11
N LEU A 25 -5.28 14.20 -4.20
CA LEU A 25 -5.90 14.55 -5.47
C LEU A 25 -7.41 14.26 -5.49
N VAL A 26 -7.86 13.15 -4.90
CA VAL A 26 -9.29 12.75 -4.96
C VAL A 26 -10.22 13.79 -4.29
N PRO A 27 -9.92 14.32 -3.09
CA PRO A 27 -10.72 15.38 -2.49
C PRO A 27 -10.74 16.65 -3.34
N ALA A 28 -9.60 17.05 -3.91
CA ALA A 28 -9.49 18.23 -4.76
C ALA A 28 -10.34 18.09 -6.03
N MET A 29 -10.25 16.96 -6.73
CA MET A 29 -11.06 16.67 -7.92
C MET A 29 -12.56 16.63 -7.59
N ARG A 30 -12.96 16.04 -6.46
CA ARG A 30 -14.36 16.05 -6.02
C ARG A 30 -14.87 17.46 -5.77
N LYS A 31 -14.08 18.31 -5.10
CA LYS A 31 -14.43 19.70 -4.84
C LYS A 31 -14.55 20.51 -6.14
N ALA A 32 -13.76 20.18 -7.15
CA ALA A 32 -13.81 20.79 -8.47
C ALA A 32 -14.96 20.26 -9.36
N GLY A 33 -15.79 19.34 -8.87
CA GLY A 33 -16.93 18.81 -9.62
C GLY A 33 -16.58 17.73 -10.64
N ALA A 34 -15.45 17.01 -10.47
CA ALA A 34 -15.08 15.92 -11.36
C ALA A 34 -16.15 14.82 -11.43
N ASP A 35 -16.38 14.30 -12.64
CA ASP A 35 -17.32 13.22 -12.90
C ASP A 35 -16.97 11.97 -12.07
N ILE A 36 -17.98 11.39 -11.42
CA ILE A 36 -17.85 10.19 -10.60
C ILE A 36 -17.31 8.99 -11.38
N GLU A 37 -17.64 8.84 -12.66
CA GLU A 37 -17.13 7.75 -13.50
C GLU A 37 -15.65 7.91 -13.82
N VAL A 38 -15.16 9.14 -13.97
CA VAL A 38 -13.72 9.43 -14.11
C VAL A 38 -12.99 9.04 -12.82
N LEU A 39 -13.52 9.42 -11.66
CA LEU A 39 -12.94 9.04 -10.37
C LEU A 39 -12.94 7.52 -10.17
N ARG A 40 -14.00 6.82 -10.59
CA ARG A 40 -14.09 5.36 -10.55
C ARG A 40 -13.09 4.70 -11.50
N ALA A 41 -12.91 5.25 -12.70
CA ALA A 41 -11.93 4.75 -13.67
C ALA A 41 -10.50 4.87 -13.12
N ALA A 42 -10.16 6.03 -12.56
CA ALA A 42 -8.87 6.26 -11.90
C ALA A 42 -8.66 5.28 -10.73
N ALA A 43 -9.67 5.11 -9.87
CA ALA A 43 -9.59 4.17 -8.75
C ALA A 43 -9.39 2.71 -9.20
N ARG A 44 -10.07 2.27 -10.26
CA ARG A 44 -9.89 0.91 -10.82
C ARG A 44 -8.47 0.72 -11.37
N GLN A 45 -7.96 1.70 -12.11
CA GLN A 45 -6.61 1.62 -12.68
C GLN A 45 -5.54 1.65 -11.60
N PHE A 46 -5.69 2.52 -10.60
CA PHE A 46 -4.83 2.51 -9.43
C PHE A 46 -4.88 1.17 -8.70
N GLY A 47 -6.07 0.61 -8.48
CA GLY A 47 -6.22 -0.71 -7.85
C GLY A 47 -5.40 -1.79 -8.56
N ARG A 48 -5.44 -1.86 -9.90
CA ARG A 48 -4.62 -2.81 -10.69
C ARG A 48 -3.13 -2.59 -10.47
N LEU A 49 -2.66 -1.36 -10.67
CA LEU A 49 -1.25 -1.00 -10.52
C LEU A 49 -0.74 -1.31 -9.10
N SER A 50 -1.53 -0.93 -8.10
CA SER A 50 -1.23 -1.14 -6.69
C SER A 50 -1.15 -2.63 -6.38
N TRP A 51 -2.15 -3.45 -6.73
CA TRP A 51 -2.07 -4.89 -6.46
C TRP A 51 -0.87 -5.57 -7.13
N THR A 52 -0.53 -5.17 -8.36
CA THR A 52 0.69 -5.63 -9.03
C THR A 52 1.94 -5.22 -8.24
N ALA A 53 2.05 -3.95 -7.84
CA ALA A 53 3.16 -3.44 -7.05
C ALA A 53 3.29 -4.18 -5.70
N MET A 54 2.18 -4.43 -5.00
CA MET A 54 2.16 -5.18 -3.75
C MET A 54 2.64 -6.62 -3.92
N ALA A 55 2.15 -7.33 -4.94
CA ALA A 55 2.57 -8.69 -5.21
C ALA A 55 4.09 -8.76 -5.43
N ILE A 56 4.64 -7.85 -6.24
CA ILE A 56 6.08 -7.74 -6.48
C ILE A 56 6.83 -7.36 -5.19
N ALA A 57 6.28 -6.46 -4.38
CA ALA A 57 6.89 -6.02 -3.12
C ALA A 57 7.03 -7.18 -2.14
N VAL A 58 5.99 -8.01 -2.00
CA VAL A 58 6.00 -9.21 -1.15
C VAL A 58 7.06 -10.20 -1.64
N VAL A 59 7.06 -10.54 -2.94
CA VAL A 59 8.02 -11.49 -3.50
C VAL A 59 9.46 -11.00 -3.31
N THR A 60 9.74 -9.75 -3.68
CA THR A 60 11.09 -9.17 -3.53
C THR A 60 11.50 -8.98 -2.06
N GLY A 61 10.54 -8.75 -1.16
CA GLY A 61 10.79 -8.66 0.28
C GLY A 61 11.17 -10.02 0.88
N LEU A 62 10.45 -11.09 0.51
CA LEU A 62 10.76 -12.45 0.95
C LEU A 62 12.12 -12.95 0.44
N ILE A 63 12.46 -12.65 -0.82
CA ILE A 63 13.79 -12.96 -1.38
C ILE A 63 14.90 -12.30 -0.55
N GLN A 64 14.71 -11.02 -0.17
CA GLN A 64 15.68 -10.31 0.66
C GLN A 64 15.75 -10.90 2.08
N ALA A 65 14.60 -11.16 2.72
CA ALA A 65 14.56 -11.72 4.07
C ALA A 65 15.28 -13.07 4.14
N ASN A 66 15.02 -13.97 3.17
CA ASN A 66 15.70 -15.25 3.07
C ASN A 66 17.22 -15.08 2.88
N LYS A 67 17.64 -14.17 2.01
CA LYS A 67 19.07 -13.97 1.74
C LYS A 67 19.84 -13.40 2.94
N PHE A 68 19.24 -12.48 3.69
CA PHE A 68 19.88 -11.87 4.85
C PHE A 68 19.67 -12.64 6.15
N GLY A 69 18.97 -13.79 6.12
CA GLY A 69 18.70 -14.60 7.31
C GLY A 69 17.82 -13.89 8.33
N TYR A 70 16.95 -12.98 7.89
CA TYR A 70 16.10 -12.20 8.78
C TYR A 70 14.99 -13.06 9.40
N SER A 71 14.94 -13.07 10.74
CA SER A 71 13.81 -13.67 11.46
C SER A 71 12.53 -12.88 11.18
N LEU A 72 11.45 -13.58 10.79
CA LEU A 72 10.14 -12.97 10.59
C LEU A 72 9.34 -12.81 11.89
N THR A 73 9.88 -13.29 13.01
CA THR A 73 9.24 -13.27 14.33
C THR A 73 10.18 -12.67 15.36
N GLY A 74 9.67 -11.79 16.22
CA GLY A 74 10.44 -11.24 17.35
C GLY A 74 11.60 -10.31 16.96
N SER A 75 11.59 -9.75 15.74
CA SER A 75 12.61 -8.84 15.24
C SER A 75 11.96 -7.59 14.62
N PRO A 76 12.69 -6.46 14.47
CA PRO A 76 12.13 -5.26 13.83
C PRO A 76 11.65 -5.53 12.39
N ILE A 77 12.38 -6.37 11.64
CA ILE A 77 11.99 -6.79 10.29
C ILE A 77 10.76 -7.71 10.30
N GLY A 78 10.62 -8.56 11.31
CA GLY A 78 9.41 -9.35 11.56
C GLY A 78 8.20 -8.45 11.85
N THR A 79 8.35 -7.45 12.71
CA THR A 79 7.32 -6.44 12.98
C THR A 79 6.91 -5.72 11.70
N LYS A 80 7.88 -5.29 10.87
CA LYS A 80 7.60 -4.68 9.57
C LYS A 80 6.77 -5.61 8.68
N VAL A 81 7.13 -6.89 8.59
CA VAL A 81 6.40 -7.88 7.78
C VAL A 81 4.98 -8.10 8.31
N GLN A 82 4.78 -8.13 9.63
CA GLN A 82 3.44 -8.22 10.23
C GLN A 82 2.59 -6.99 9.89
N VAL A 83 3.15 -5.79 9.96
CA VAL A 83 2.46 -4.54 9.56
C VAL A 83 2.07 -4.60 8.08
N VAL A 84 2.97 -5.07 7.19
CA VAL A 84 2.64 -5.30 5.78
C VAL A 84 1.49 -6.30 5.64
N GLY A 85 1.51 -7.41 6.38
CA GLY A 85 0.45 -8.42 6.37
C GLY A 85 -0.92 -7.84 6.76
N VAL A 86 -0.98 -7.06 7.84
CA VAL A 86 -2.19 -6.33 8.26
C VAL A 86 -2.64 -5.35 7.18
N MET A 87 -1.71 -4.60 6.59
CA MET A 87 -2.01 -3.66 5.51
C MET A 87 -2.60 -4.35 4.26
N ILE A 88 -2.07 -5.51 3.88
CA ILE A 88 -2.61 -6.32 2.78
C ILE A 88 -4.03 -6.79 3.09
N ALA A 89 -4.25 -7.34 4.29
CA ALA A 89 -5.56 -7.80 4.71
C ALA A 89 -6.59 -6.66 4.73
N LEU A 90 -6.22 -5.50 5.26
CA LEU A 90 -7.07 -4.31 5.29
C LEU A 90 -7.35 -3.78 3.88
N THR A 91 -6.37 -3.82 2.97
CA THR A 91 -6.55 -3.40 1.57
C THR A 91 -7.46 -4.35 0.82
N ALA A 92 -7.32 -5.67 1.02
CA ALA A 92 -8.25 -6.67 0.48
C ALA A 92 -9.67 -6.43 1.01
N PHE A 93 -9.82 -6.28 2.33
CA PHE A 93 -11.10 -5.98 2.97
C PHE A 93 -11.74 -4.71 2.39
N HIS A 94 -10.97 -3.63 2.26
CA HIS A 94 -11.42 -2.39 1.64
C HIS A 94 -11.99 -2.64 0.24
N GLN A 95 -11.24 -3.35 -0.60
CA GLN A 95 -11.63 -3.59 -1.99
C GLN A 95 -12.92 -4.43 -2.10
N PHE A 96 -13.03 -5.50 -1.31
CA PHE A 96 -14.22 -6.37 -1.35
C PHE A 96 -15.47 -5.73 -0.74
N THR A 97 -15.30 -4.79 0.20
CA THR A 97 -16.42 -4.11 0.88
C THR A 97 -16.73 -2.73 0.32
N ALA A 98 -15.94 -2.18 -0.61
CA ALA A 98 -16.07 -0.82 -1.12
C ALA A 98 -17.43 -0.48 -1.75
N ARG A 99 -18.17 -1.49 -2.25
CA ARG A 99 -19.52 -1.30 -2.79
C ARG A 99 -20.60 -1.23 -1.70
N LYS A 100 -20.32 -1.77 -0.51
CA LYS A 100 -21.26 -1.91 0.61
C LYS A 100 -21.01 -0.89 1.73
N THR A 101 -19.92 -0.14 1.65
CA THR A 101 -19.50 0.81 2.69
C THR A 101 -19.71 2.27 2.27
N SER A 102 -19.99 3.13 3.25
CA SER A 102 -20.19 4.56 3.01
C SER A 102 -18.89 5.25 2.54
N PRO A 103 -18.98 6.41 1.85
CA PRO A 103 -17.80 7.20 1.49
C PRO A 103 -16.86 7.51 2.67
N ALA A 104 -17.42 7.81 3.85
CA ALA A 104 -16.65 8.12 5.05
C ALA A 104 -15.84 6.90 5.54
N VAL A 105 -16.48 5.73 5.62
CA VAL A 105 -15.80 4.47 6.02
C VAL A 105 -14.69 4.12 5.04
N ARG A 106 -14.93 4.28 3.74
CA ARG A 106 -13.90 4.05 2.71
C ARG A 106 -12.71 4.99 2.89
N GLY A 107 -12.96 6.26 3.17
CA GLY A 107 -11.92 7.25 3.45
C GLY A 107 -11.11 6.89 4.70
N ALA A 108 -11.77 6.50 5.79
CA ALA A 108 -11.11 6.10 7.03
C ALA A 108 -10.22 4.86 6.83
N ILE A 109 -10.71 3.83 6.14
CA ILE A 109 -9.91 2.63 5.84
C ILE A 109 -8.69 2.99 4.96
N GLN A 110 -8.87 3.84 3.95
CA GLN A 110 -7.75 4.31 3.12
C GLN A 110 -6.72 5.11 3.92
N GLY A 111 -7.19 5.98 4.84
CA GLY A 111 -6.31 6.70 5.76
C GLY A 111 -5.50 5.76 6.65
N ALA A 112 -6.13 4.72 7.20
CA ALA A 112 -5.44 3.70 7.98
C ALA A 112 -4.40 2.93 7.15
N ILE A 113 -4.74 2.52 5.92
CA ILE A 113 -3.79 1.88 4.99
C ILE A 113 -2.60 2.79 4.71
N LEU A 114 -2.83 4.09 4.47
CA LEU A 114 -1.77 5.06 4.24
C LEU A 114 -0.85 5.20 5.47
N ILE A 115 -1.41 5.30 6.68
CA ILE A 115 -0.63 5.38 7.92
C ILE A 115 0.25 4.13 8.09
N LEU A 116 -0.30 2.93 7.86
CA LEU A 116 0.48 1.69 7.90
C LEU A 116 1.56 1.65 6.81
N GLY A 117 1.26 2.19 5.64
CA GLY A 117 2.23 2.37 4.54
C GLY A 117 3.38 3.30 4.91
N ILE A 118 3.12 4.41 5.61
CA ILE A 118 4.17 5.31 6.11
C ILE A 118 4.95 4.63 7.25
N ALA A 119 4.26 3.97 8.17
CA ALA A 119 4.87 3.25 9.27
C ALA A 119 5.82 2.14 8.79
N THR A 120 5.53 1.47 7.67
CA THR A 120 6.43 0.45 7.11
C THR A 120 7.72 1.04 6.54
N PHE A 121 7.70 2.28 6.05
CA PHE A 121 8.91 3.01 5.66
C PHE A 121 9.71 3.46 6.88
N TRP A 122 9.04 3.98 7.91
CA TRP A 122 9.68 4.31 9.19
C TRP A 122 10.35 3.09 9.82
N LEU A 123 9.62 1.97 9.90
CA LEU A 123 10.17 0.72 10.39
C LEU A 123 11.34 0.25 9.54
N ALA A 124 11.38 0.53 8.23
CA ALA A 124 12.48 0.13 7.36
C ALA A 124 13.79 0.88 7.62
N VAL A 125 13.73 2.14 8.07
CA VAL A 125 14.93 2.94 8.40
C VAL A 125 15.40 2.73 9.84
N ALA A 126 14.55 2.15 10.68
CA ALA A 126 14.85 1.81 12.06
C ALA A 126 15.54 0.43 12.24
N ILE A 127 15.89 -0.25 11.14
CA ILE A 127 16.54 -1.58 11.10
C ILE A 127 17.93 -1.49 10.49
#